data_AF-A0A367FLP6-F1
#
_entry.id   AF-A0A367FLP6-F1
#
_cell.length_a   1.000
_cell.length_b   1.000
_cell.length_c   1.000
_cell.angle_alpha   90.00
_cell.angle_beta   90.00
_cell.angle_gamma   90.00
#
_symmetry.space_group_name_H-M   'P 1'
#
loop_
_entity.id
_entity.type
_entity.pdbx_description
1 polymer ?
#
loop_
_entity_poly.entity_id
_entity_poly.type
_entity_poly.pdbx_seq_one_letter_code
_entity_poly.pdbx_strand_id
1 'polypeptide(L)'
;MTNEPVPAKHPKPDTEPDTEPDTEADTEADLRWLNECIELSRRCPRSFTAYAVGSLIVSADGDVLATGYSRETTPHDHAEEAALAKLSPGDPRLATATIYTSLEPCTTRASRPRTCTTLILAAGIPRVVFAWQEPTLFADCTGTETLEAAGVRVTRFPELTAAAREVNAHLFKK
;
A
#
# COMPACT_ATOMS: atom_id res chain seq x y z
N MET A 1 -1.59 26.82 -50.35
CA MET A 1 -1.30 26.93 -48.91
C MET A 1 -1.96 25.72 -48.25
N THR A 2 -1.12 24.84 -47.75
CA THR A 2 -1.40 23.47 -47.33
C THR A 2 -2.29 23.44 -46.08
N ASN A 3 -3.38 22.68 -46.13
CA ASN A 3 -4.08 22.27 -44.90
C ASN A 3 -3.94 20.75 -44.81
N GLU A 4 -3.07 20.32 -43.90
CA GLU A 4 -2.80 18.91 -43.60
C GLU A 4 -4.03 18.24 -42.99
N PRO A 5 -4.25 16.94 -43.24
CA PRO A 5 -5.30 16.19 -42.58
C PRO A 5 -4.97 15.98 -41.10
N VAL A 6 -5.92 16.33 -40.24
CA VAL A 6 -5.88 16.09 -38.78
C VAL A 6 -5.72 14.58 -38.53
N PRO A 7 -4.75 14.12 -37.71
CA PRO A 7 -4.56 12.70 -37.46
C PRO A 7 -5.75 12.08 -36.74
N ALA A 8 -6.07 10.85 -37.14
CA ALA A 8 -7.16 10.05 -36.62
C ALA A 8 -7.09 9.90 -35.09
N LYS A 9 -8.25 10.06 -34.46
CA LYS A 9 -8.53 9.80 -33.05
C LYS A 9 -8.05 8.39 -32.71
N HIS A 10 -7.04 8.28 -31.84
CA HIS A 10 -6.63 7.00 -31.25
C HIS A 10 -7.87 6.37 -30.59
N PRO A 11 -8.22 5.11 -30.91
CA PRO A 11 -9.21 4.39 -30.12
C PRO A 11 -8.61 4.18 -28.73
N LYS A 12 -9.40 4.44 -27.68
CA LYS A 12 -9.05 4.02 -26.33
C LYS A 12 -8.99 2.49 -26.34
N PRO A 13 -7.97 1.85 -25.73
CA PRO A 13 -8.05 0.42 -25.50
C PRO A 13 -9.18 0.20 -24.48
N ASP A 14 -10.30 -0.33 -24.95
CA ASP A 14 -11.32 -0.95 -24.12
C ASP A 14 -10.75 -2.32 -23.72
N THR A 15 -9.96 -2.34 -22.66
CA THR A 15 -9.54 -3.60 -22.03
C THR A 15 -9.68 -3.36 -20.54
N GLU A 16 -10.80 -3.82 -19.99
CA GLU A 16 -10.90 -4.06 -18.55
C GLU A 16 -9.68 -4.90 -18.15
N PRO A 17 -8.95 -4.55 -17.07
CA PRO A 17 -7.81 -5.34 -16.69
C PRO A 17 -8.30 -6.76 -16.36
N ASP A 18 -7.81 -7.75 -17.11
CA ASP A 18 -7.99 -9.19 -16.91
C ASP A 18 -7.38 -9.60 -15.55
N THR A 19 -7.99 -9.12 -14.46
CA THR A 19 -7.57 -9.43 -13.11
C THR A 19 -8.37 -10.65 -12.70
N GLU A 20 -7.80 -11.84 -12.94
CA GLU A 20 -8.41 -13.06 -12.43
C GLU A 20 -8.68 -12.91 -10.93
N PRO A 21 -9.89 -13.26 -10.47
CA PRO A 21 -10.26 -13.12 -9.07
C PRO A 21 -9.29 -13.93 -8.20
N ASP A 22 -9.01 -13.40 -7.00
CA ASP A 22 -8.19 -14.10 -6.01
C ASP A 22 -8.79 -15.48 -5.69
N THR A 23 -7.92 -16.49 -5.55
CA THR A 23 -8.39 -17.80 -5.11
C THR A 23 -8.78 -17.76 -3.62
N GLU A 24 -9.53 -18.76 -3.16
CA GLU A 24 -9.84 -18.90 -1.72
C GLU A 24 -8.55 -19.00 -0.87
N ALA A 25 -7.52 -19.69 -1.39
CA ALA A 25 -6.23 -19.80 -0.71
C ALA A 25 -5.48 -18.46 -0.64
N ASP A 26 -5.53 -17.65 -1.71
CA ASP A 26 -4.96 -16.30 -1.71
C ASP A 26 -5.68 -15.41 -0.70
N THR A 27 -7.00 -15.52 -0.62
CA THR A 27 -7.85 -14.79 0.32
C THR A 27 -7.50 -15.13 1.78
N GLU A 28 -7.32 -16.42 2.11
CA GLU A 28 -6.92 -16.85 3.45
C GLU A 28 -5.51 -16.35 3.81
N ALA A 29 -4.57 -16.44 2.87
CA ALA A 29 -3.21 -15.92 3.05
C ALA A 29 -3.21 -14.40 3.26
N ASP A 30 -4.00 -13.66 2.48
CA ASP A 30 -4.12 -12.20 2.57
C ASP A 30 -4.68 -11.77 3.93
N LEU A 31 -5.74 -12.43 4.40
CA LEU A 31 -6.30 -12.19 5.73
C LEU A 31 -5.27 -12.46 6.84
N ARG A 32 -4.51 -13.55 6.73
CA ARG A 32 -3.43 -13.86 7.68
C ARG A 32 -2.39 -12.74 7.72
N TRP A 33 -1.88 -12.31 6.57
CA TRP A 33 -0.85 -11.28 6.50
C TRP A 33 -1.35 -9.91 6.95
N LEU A 34 -2.59 -9.53 6.64
CA LEU A 34 -3.17 -8.29 7.15
C LEU A 34 -3.34 -8.29 8.67
N ASN A 35 -3.71 -9.41 9.28
CA ASN A 35 -3.74 -9.52 10.74
C ASN A 35 -2.35 -9.30 11.35
N GLU A 36 -1.31 -9.88 10.74
CA GLU A 36 0.08 -9.64 11.16
C GLU A 36 0.50 -8.17 10.98
N CYS A 37 0.07 -7.49 9.90
CA CYS A 37 0.27 -6.05 9.75
C CYS A 37 -0.41 -5.25 10.88
N ILE A 38 -1.62 -5.65 11.29
CA ILE A 38 -2.33 -5.00 12.41
C ILE A 38 -1.55 -5.22 13.71
N GLU A 39 -1.04 -6.41 13.98
CA GLU A 39 -0.23 -6.67 15.18
C GLU A 39 1.10 -5.91 15.16
N LEU A 40 1.76 -5.80 14.01
CA LEU A 40 2.93 -4.93 13.83
C LEU A 40 2.61 -3.47 14.14
N SER A 41 1.43 -2.97 13.74
CA SER A 41 1.02 -1.58 14.01
C SER A 41 0.94 -1.28 15.51
N ARG A 42 0.63 -2.27 16.36
CA ARG A 42 0.59 -2.11 17.83
C ARG A 42 1.96 -1.86 18.45
N ARG A 43 3.04 -2.13 17.72
CA ARG A 43 4.44 -1.87 18.16
C ARG A 43 4.87 -0.41 17.92
N CYS A 44 4.07 0.38 17.21
CA CYS A 44 4.42 1.75 16.89
C CYS A 44 4.57 2.60 18.17
N PRO A 45 5.63 3.42 18.28
CA PRO A 45 5.64 4.54 19.21
C PRO A 45 4.37 5.37 19.08
N ARG A 46 3.81 5.80 20.20
CA ARG A 46 2.56 6.56 20.24
C ARG A 46 2.72 7.92 19.57
N SER A 47 1.73 8.33 18.80
CA SER A 47 1.64 9.63 18.15
C SER A 47 0.20 10.15 18.20
N PHE A 48 0.04 11.48 18.23
CA PHE A 48 -1.25 12.16 18.08
C PHE A 48 -1.41 12.87 16.73
N THR A 49 -0.38 12.84 15.89
CA THR A 49 -0.32 13.54 14.61
C THR A 49 -0.02 12.62 13.44
N ALA A 50 -0.02 11.30 13.68
CA ALA A 50 0.23 10.28 12.66
C ALA A 50 -0.40 8.95 13.08
N TYR A 51 -0.81 8.16 12.09
CA TYR A 51 -1.29 6.80 12.30
C TYR A 51 -0.19 5.84 12.75
N ALA A 52 -0.57 4.82 13.51
CA ALA A 52 0.18 3.59 13.72
C ALA A 52 -0.21 2.60 12.62
N VAL A 53 0.75 2.27 11.77
CA VAL A 53 0.59 1.39 10.60
C VAL A 53 1.64 0.28 10.68
N GLY A 54 1.28 -0.93 10.30
CA GLY A 54 2.22 -2.03 10.09
C GLY A 54 2.17 -2.52 8.65
N SER A 55 3.30 -3.01 8.15
CA SER A 55 3.44 -3.48 6.76
C SER A 55 4.37 -4.69 6.68
N LEU A 56 4.09 -5.57 5.71
CA LEU A 56 4.85 -6.75 5.37
C LEU A 56 5.08 -6.79 3.86
N ILE A 57 6.22 -7.28 3.43
CA ILE A 57 6.48 -7.62 2.04
C ILE A 57 6.70 -9.13 1.97
N VAL A 58 5.90 -9.82 1.15
CA VAL A 58 5.89 -11.28 1.05
C VAL A 58 6.23 -11.70 -0.38
N SER A 59 7.09 -12.69 -0.54
CA SER A 59 7.47 -13.25 -1.85
C SER A 59 6.32 -14.04 -2.48
N ALA A 60 6.45 -14.36 -3.77
CA ALA A 60 5.52 -15.26 -4.45
C ALA A 60 5.48 -16.68 -3.82
N ASP A 61 6.55 -17.10 -3.15
CA ASP A 61 6.64 -18.40 -2.47
C ASP A 61 5.98 -18.38 -1.07
N GLY A 62 5.49 -17.21 -0.63
CA GLY A 62 4.85 -17.04 0.68
C GLY A 62 5.81 -16.69 1.83
N ASP A 63 7.07 -16.37 1.53
CA ASP A 63 8.06 -15.99 2.55
C ASP A 63 8.00 -14.50 2.85
N VAL A 64 8.05 -14.13 4.14
CA VAL A 64 8.19 -12.73 4.56
C VAL A 64 9.60 -12.24 4.23
N LEU A 65 9.70 -11.31 3.27
CA LEU A 65 10.95 -10.68 2.85
C LEU A 65 11.39 -9.58 3.83
N ALA A 66 10.43 -8.77 4.27
CA ALA A 66 10.67 -7.69 5.21
C ALA A 66 9.38 -7.31 5.94
N THR A 67 9.55 -6.74 7.13
CA THR A 67 8.47 -6.16 7.93
C THR A 67 8.77 -4.70 8.21
N GLY A 68 7.75 -3.90 8.50
CA GLY A 68 7.91 -2.52 8.92
C GLY A 68 6.73 -2.04 9.76
N TYR A 69 6.96 -1.04 10.60
CA TYR A 69 5.89 -0.32 11.28
C TYR A 69 6.22 1.16 11.37
N SER A 70 5.20 2.00 11.52
CA SER A 70 5.41 3.45 11.59
C SER A 70 6.33 3.80 12.76
N ARG A 71 7.27 4.71 12.50
CA ARG A 71 8.25 5.19 13.49
C ARG A 71 9.18 4.09 14.04
N GLU A 72 9.50 3.09 13.23
CA GLU A 72 10.40 2.01 13.62
C GLU A 72 11.84 2.48 13.83
N THR A 73 12.41 3.24 12.89
CA THR A 73 13.80 3.72 12.98
C THR A 73 13.85 5.23 13.26
N THR A 74 13.00 6.01 12.60
CA THR A 74 12.90 7.46 12.77
C THR A 74 11.46 7.91 13.03
N PRO A 75 11.22 9.04 13.71
CA PRO A 75 9.86 9.55 13.95
C PRO A 75 9.02 9.83 12.70
N HIS A 76 9.61 9.77 11.51
CA HIS A 76 8.99 10.11 10.22
C HIS A 76 8.72 8.89 9.33
N ASP A 77 9.16 7.70 9.72
CA ASP A 77 9.03 6.50 8.91
C ASP A 77 7.56 6.08 8.82
N HIS A 78 7.10 5.86 7.60
CA HIS A 78 5.89 5.10 7.33
C HIS A 78 6.22 3.60 7.31
N ALA A 79 5.22 2.75 7.49
CA ALA A 79 5.45 1.31 7.65
C ALA A 79 6.02 0.67 6.37
N GLU A 80 5.49 1.06 5.21
CA GLU A 80 5.89 0.58 3.90
C GLU A 80 7.31 1.05 3.56
N GLU A 81 7.65 2.31 3.91
CA GLU A 81 9.01 2.84 3.80
C GLU A 81 9.99 2.04 4.66
N ALA A 82 9.63 1.77 5.92
CA ALA A 82 10.46 1.00 6.84
C ALA A 82 10.67 -0.45 6.38
N ALA A 83 9.64 -1.09 5.81
CA ALA A 83 9.76 -2.43 5.24
C ALA A 83 10.66 -2.45 3.99
N LEU A 84 10.43 -1.54 3.04
CA LEU A 84 11.22 -1.44 1.81
C LEU A 84 12.70 -1.11 2.08
N ALA A 85 12.98 -0.26 3.07
CA ALA A 85 14.35 0.15 3.42
C ALA A 85 15.23 -1.01 3.93
N LYS A 86 14.64 -2.13 4.32
CA LYS A 86 15.37 -3.34 4.76
C LYS A 86 15.79 -4.25 3.61
N LEU A 87 15.30 -4.00 2.40
CA LEU A 87 15.61 -4.78 1.22
C LEU A 87 16.66 -4.05 0.38
N SER A 88 17.45 -4.83 -0.35
CA SER A 88 18.39 -4.26 -1.32
C SER A 88 17.62 -3.56 -2.44
N PRO A 89 18.05 -2.36 -2.89
CA PRO A 89 17.49 -1.75 -4.09
C PRO A 89 17.57 -2.71 -5.28
N GLY A 90 16.43 -2.92 -5.97
CA GLY A 90 16.37 -3.84 -7.11
C GLY A 90 16.37 -5.32 -6.74
N ASP A 91 16.01 -5.69 -5.50
CA ASP A 91 15.79 -7.08 -5.12
C ASP A 91 14.82 -7.77 -6.10
N PRO A 92 15.26 -8.81 -6.84
CA PRO A 92 14.46 -9.41 -7.90
C PRO A 92 13.17 -10.06 -7.39
N ARG A 93 13.11 -10.41 -6.09
CA ARG A 93 11.91 -11.00 -5.49
C ARG A 93 10.74 -10.03 -5.43
N LEU A 94 11.01 -8.72 -5.49
CA LEU A 94 9.99 -7.67 -5.43
C LEU A 94 9.09 -7.65 -6.67
N ALA A 95 9.59 -8.06 -7.83
CA ALA A 95 8.87 -8.04 -9.09
C ALA A 95 7.64 -8.97 -9.11
N THR A 96 7.58 -9.93 -8.18
CA THR A 96 6.45 -10.85 -7.99
C THR A 96 5.95 -10.85 -6.54
N ALA A 97 6.38 -9.88 -5.72
CA ALA A 97 6.01 -9.80 -4.32
C ALA A 97 4.63 -9.16 -4.14
N THR A 98 4.09 -9.32 -2.94
CA THR A 98 2.93 -8.57 -2.45
C THR A 98 3.33 -7.73 -1.25
N ILE A 99 2.91 -6.47 -1.23
CA ILE A 99 2.99 -5.66 0.00
C ILE A 99 1.63 -5.64 0.69
N TYR A 100 1.64 -5.99 1.97
CA TYR A 100 0.51 -5.92 2.87
C TYR A 100 0.68 -4.70 3.78
N THR A 101 -0.41 -3.97 4.05
CA THR A 101 -0.38 -2.83 4.96
C THR A 101 -1.70 -2.67 5.71
N SER A 102 -1.65 -2.30 6.99
CA SER A 102 -2.85 -2.15 7.80
C SER A 102 -3.69 -0.91 7.42
N LEU A 103 -3.10 0.06 6.72
CA LEU A 103 -3.72 1.30 6.25
C LEU A 103 -3.34 1.53 4.79
N GLU A 104 -4.24 2.15 4.02
CA GLU A 104 -4.00 2.54 2.63
C GLU A 104 -2.66 3.30 2.47
N PRO A 105 -1.84 2.96 1.46
CA PRO A 105 -0.59 3.68 1.20
C PRO A 105 -0.82 5.15 0.84
N CYS A 106 -0.12 6.06 1.53
CA CYS A 106 -0.34 7.48 1.35
C CYS A 106 0.06 8.00 -0.04
N THR A 107 -0.68 8.98 -0.56
CA THR A 107 -0.33 9.77 -1.76
C THR A 107 0.17 11.17 -1.47
N THR A 108 0.10 11.59 -0.22
CA THR A 108 0.66 12.85 0.27
C THR A 108 1.28 12.61 1.64
N ARG A 109 2.33 13.37 1.96
CA ARG A 109 2.92 13.42 3.31
C ARG A 109 3.78 14.66 3.44
N ALA A 110 3.81 15.24 4.64
CA ALA A 110 4.67 16.38 4.95
C ALA A 110 6.09 15.96 5.37
N SER A 111 6.26 14.73 5.84
CA SER A 111 7.47 14.28 6.52
C SER A 111 8.66 13.97 5.60
N ARG A 112 8.41 13.64 4.32
CA ARG A 112 9.44 13.35 3.29
C ARG A 112 8.91 13.64 1.89
N PRO A 113 9.80 13.81 0.88
CA PRO A 113 9.40 14.10 -0.50
C PRO A 113 8.75 12.91 -1.24
N ARG A 114 9.04 11.66 -0.88
CA ARG A 114 8.49 10.46 -1.55
C ARG A 114 7.37 9.83 -0.72
N THR A 115 6.23 9.59 -1.36
CA THR A 115 5.04 8.95 -0.77
C THR A 115 5.18 7.43 -0.73
N CYS A 116 4.36 6.73 0.05
CA CYS A 116 4.35 5.27 0.09
C CYS A 116 4.00 4.69 -1.28
N THR A 117 3.01 5.25 -1.99
CA THR A 117 2.70 4.84 -3.37
C THR A 117 3.89 4.98 -4.31
N THR A 118 4.61 6.12 -4.25
CA THR A 118 5.83 6.34 -5.05
C THR A 118 6.96 5.36 -4.68
N LEU A 119 7.05 4.96 -3.41
CA LEU A 119 8.02 3.97 -2.94
C LEU A 119 7.71 2.57 -3.48
N ILE A 120 6.45 2.15 -3.40
CA ILE A 120 5.95 0.86 -3.90
C ILE A 120 6.15 0.75 -5.42
N LEU A 121 5.76 1.78 -6.18
CA LEU A 121 5.92 1.80 -7.63
C LEU A 121 7.39 1.73 -8.06
N ALA A 122 8.27 2.48 -7.38
CA ALA A 122 9.70 2.43 -7.66
C ALA A 122 10.34 1.08 -7.29
N ALA A 123 9.75 0.33 -6.35
CA ALA A 123 10.18 -1.01 -5.98
C ALA A 123 9.72 -2.08 -6.98
N GLY A 124 8.79 -1.74 -7.89
CA GLY A 124 8.26 -2.68 -8.89
C GLY A 124 7.35 -3.76 -8.31
N ILE A 125 6.73 -3.51 -7.15
CA ILE A 125 5.81 -4.45 -6.52
C ILE A 125 4.45 -4.42 -7.26
N PRO A 126 3.99 -5.55 -7.83
CA PRO A 126 2.79 -5.57 -8.67
C PRO A 126 1.47 -5.67 -7.89
N ARG A 127 1.51 -5.99 -6.59
CA ARG A 127 0.31 -6.22 -5.78
C ARG A 127 0.39 -5.56 -4.40
N VAL A 128 -0.68 -4.88 -4.03
CA VAL A 128 -0.87 -4.21 -2.73
C VAL A 128 -2.16 -4.72 -2.11
N VAL A 129 -2.10 -5.10 -0.84
CA VAL A 129 -3.25 -5.57 -0.09
C VAL A 129 -3.36 -4.77 1.21
N PHE A 130 -4.55 -4.25 1.53
CA PHE A 130 -4.72 -3.41 2.73
C PHE A 130 -6.06 -3.57 3.45
N ALA A 131 -6.07 -3.26 4.75
CA ALA A 131 -7.25 -3.45 5.61
C ALA A 131 -8.16 -2.21 5.72
N TRP A 132 -7.57 -1.04 5.93
CA TRP A 132 -8.30 0.18 6.26
C TRP A 132 -8.01 1.29 5.25
N GLN A 133 -9.06 1.84 4.64
CA GLN A 133 -8.98 3.07 3.84
C GLN A 133 -8.59 4.24 4.76
N GLU A 134 -7.60 5.04 4.36
CA GLU A 134 -7.21 6.20 5.17
C GLU A 134 -8.38 7.19 5.26
N PRO A 135 -8.85 7.54 6.48
CA PRO A 135 -9.90 8.54 6.60
C PRO A 135 -9.29 9.94 6.52
N THR A 136 -10.12 10.91 6.15
CA THR A 136 -9.78 12.34 5.99
C THR A 136 -9.56 13.06 7.32
N LEU A 137 -8.57 12.58 8.10
CA LEU A 137 -8.13 13.20 9.35
C LEU A 137 -6.83 13.99 9.17
N PHE A 138 -5.86 13.42 8.44
CA PHE A 138 -4.54 14.03 8.21
C PHE A 138 -4.24 14.32 6.74
N ALA A 139 -4.89 13.61 5.81
CA ALA A 139 -4.72 13.79 4.38
C ALA A 139 -5.97 13.33 3.61
N ASP A 140 -6.15 13.88 2.42
CA ASP A 140 -7.04 13.31 1.40
C ASP A 140 -6.21 12.29 0.60
N CYS A 141 -6.32 11.01 0.98
CA CYS A 141 -5.57 9.93 0.36
C CYS A 141 -6.31 9.39 -0.88
N THR A 142 -5.54 9.12 -1.93
CA THR A 142 -6.00 8.52 -3.21
C THR A 142 -5.08 7.36 -3.60
N GLY A 143 -4.67 6.58 -2.60
CA GLY A 143 -3.61 5.57 -2.70
C GLY A 143 -3.98 4.46 -3.65
N THR A 144 -5.20 3.94 -3.46
CA THR A 144 -5.81 2.91 -4.30
C THR A 144 -5.81 3.33 -5.77
N GLU A 145 -6.40 4.50 -6.07
CA GLU A 145 -6.52 4.98 -7.45
C GLU A 145 -5.16 5.24 -8.10
N THR A 146 -4.19 5.75 -7.33
CA THR A 146 -2.84 6.04 -7.83
C THR A 146 -2.09 4.77 -8.21
N LEU A 147 -2.24 3.70 -7.40
CA LEU A 147 -1.59 2.41 -7.63
C LEU A 147 -2.24 1.66 -8.79
N GLU A 148 -3.57 1.61 -8.82
CA GLU A 148 -4.33 0.97 -9.90
C GLU A 148 -4.07 1.64 -11.26
N ALA A 149 -4.04 2.97 -11.31
CA ALA A 149 -3.71 3.72 -12.53
C ALA A 149 -2.29 3.44 -13.06
N ALA A 150 -1.39 2.94 -12.20
CA ALA A 150 -0.04 2.53 -12.57
C ALA A 150 0.07 1.02 -12.85
N GLY A 151 -1.04 0.28 -12.85
CA GLY A 151 -1.10 -1.15 -13.15
C GLY A 151 -0.81 -2.07 -11.97
N VAL A 152 -0.80 -1.55 -10.73
CA VAL A 152 -0.69 -2.38 -9.52
C VAL A 152 -2.06 -2.95 -9.20
N ARG A 153 -2.13 -4.26 -8.93
CA ARG A 153 -3.33 -4.91 -8.40
C ARG A 153 -3.52 -4.51 -6.94
N VAL A 154 -4.64 -3.87 -6.63
CA VAL A 154 -4.95 -3.44 -5.27
C VAL A 154 -6.17 -4.20 -4.74
N THR A 155 -6.02 -4.86 -3.58
CA THR A 155 -7.13 -5.54 -2.90
C THR A 155 -7.33 -4.95 -1.51
N ARG A 156 -8.57 -4.56 -1.20
CA ARG A 156 -8.96 -4.11 0.13
C ARG A 156 -9.76 -5.19 0.86
N PHE A 157 -9.53 -5.34 2.16
CA PHE A 157 -10.28 -6.22 3.06
C PHE A 157 -11.06 -5.42 4.13
N PRO A 158 -12.27 -4.92 3.81
CA PRO A 158 -13.07 -4.09 4.72
C PRO A 158 -13.43 -4.75 6.05
N GLU A 159 -13.50 -6.08 6.11
CA GLU A 159 -13.77 -6.86 7.33
C GLU A 159 -12.71 -6.63 8.42
N LEU A 160 -11.48 -6.27 8.04
CA LEU A 160 -10.38 -5.96 8.97
C LEU A 160 -10.29 -4.46 9.31
N THR A 161 -11.11 -3.59 8.69
CA THR A 161 -11.11 -2.14 8.95
C THR A 161 -11.29 -1.82 10.44
N ALA A 162 -12.20 -2.53 11.13
CA ALA A 162 -12.46 -2.27 12.55
C ALA A 162 -11.22 -2.52 13.43
N ALA A 163 -10.54 -3.65 13.21
CA ALA A 163 -9.34 -4.04 13.94
C ALA A 163 -8.17 -3.09 13.67
N ALA A 164 -7.93 -2.74 12.39
CA ALA A 164 -6.88 -1.79 12.02
C ALA A 164 -7.14 -0.37 12.59
N ARG A 165 -8.39 0.09 12.57
CA ARG A 165 -8.78 1.39 13.14
C ARG A 165 -8.67 1.42 14.66
N GLU A 166 -8.92 0.30 15.35
CA GLU A 166 -8.86 0.23 16.82
C GLU A 166 -7.48 0.64 17.37
N VAL A 167 -6.39 0.22 16.71
CA VAL A 167 -5.01 0.61 17.09
C VAL A 167 -4.82 2.13 17.07
N ASN A 168 -5.61 2.82 16.24
CA ASN A 168 -5.59 4.26 16.03
C ASN A 168 -6.73 5.00 16.75
N ALA A 169 -7.51 4.31 17.60
CA ALA A 169 -8.70 4.88 18.23
C ALA A 169 -8.42 6.14 19.06
N HIS A 170 -7.21 6.28 19.62
CA HIS A 170 -6.80 7.46 20.40
C HIS A 170 -6.70 8.74 19.57
N LEU A 171 -6.61 8.66 18.23
CA LEU A 171 -6.56 9.81 17.34
C LEU A 171 -7.93 10.46 17.13
N PHE A 172 -9.00 9.71 17.41
CA PHE A 172 -10.39 10.14 17.19
C PHE A 172 -11.11 10.57 18.47
N LYS A 173 -10.49 10.37 19.63
CA LYS A 173 -11.04 10.79 20.93
C LYS A 173 -10.57 12.22 21.21
N LYS A 174 -11.52 13.17 21.20
CA LYS A 174 -11.31 14.53 21.69
C LYS A 174 -11.27 14.56 23.21
#